data_AF-A0A932T143-F1
#
_entry.id   AF-A0A932T143-F1
#
_cell.length_a   1.000
_cell.length_b   1.000
_cell.length_c   1.000
_cell.angle_alpha   90.00
_cell.angle_beta   90.00
_cell.angle_gamma   90.00
#
_symmetry.space_group_name_H-M   'P 1'
#
loop_
_entity.id
_entity.type
_entity.pdbx_description
1 polymer ?
#
loop_
_entity_poly.entity_id
_entity_poly.type
_entity_poly.pdbx_seq_one_letter_code
_entity_poly.pdbx_strand_id
1 'polypeptide(L)' 'MKVFSRRENEGLIIGHDVSVTVLQIRSQHVRLAIACPRLTPAYWEETLFWRAESDEPSDLELSVAGS' A
#
# COMPACT_ATOMS: atom_id res chain seq x y z
N MET A 1 -0.22 2.58 -8.08
CA MET A 1 0.75 2.25 -7.02
C MET A 1 1.74 3.41 -6.86
N LYS A 2 1.99 3.90 -5.64
CA LYS A 2 2.99 4.95 -5.36
C LYS A 2 3.98 4.45 -4.31
N VAL A 3 5.27 4.61 -4.56
CA VAL A 3 6.34 4.05 -3.73
C VAL A 3 7.08 5.16 -2.98
N PHE A 4 7.28 4.99 -1.68
CA PHE A 4 8.05 5.90 -0.84
C PHE A 4 9.09 5.11 -0.05
N SER A 5 10.37 5.41 -0.26
CA SER A 5 11.47 4.78 0.48
C SER A 5 11.62 5.42 1.85
N ARG A 6 11.66 4.61 2.92
CA ARG A 6 11.88 5.04 4.31
C ARG A 6 13.05 4.25 4.93
N ARG A 7 13.88 4.91 5.73
CA ARG A 7 14.90 4.29 6.61
C ARG A 7 14.31 3.97 7.99
N GLU A 8 15.09 3.30 8.83
CA GLU A 8 14.72 3.14 10.24
C GLU A 8 14.45 4.50 10.91
N ASN A 9 13.41 4.54 11.74
CA ASN A 9 12.85 5.70 12.42
C ASN A 9 12.25 6.78 11.50
N GLU A 10 12.22 6.56 10.18
CA GLU A 10 11.45 7.41 9.28
C GLU A 10 10.00 6.93 9.17
N GLY A 11 9.09 7.89 8.96
CA GLY A 11 7.67 7.61 8.83
C GLY A 11 7.02 8.33 7.66
N LEU A 12 5.75 7.95 7.45
CA LEU A 12 4.84 8.50 6.47
C LEU A 12 3.49 8.75 7.15
N ILE A 13 2.87 9.90 6.84
CA ILE A 13 1.48 10.16 7.19
C ILE A 13 0.61 9.84 5.98
N ILE A 14 -0.42 9.02 6.18
CA ILE A 14 -1.42 8.66 5.17
C ILE A 14 -2.74 9.31 5.56
N GLY A 15 -3.33 10.08 4.64
CA GLY A 15 -4.52 10.87 4.92
C GLY A 15 -4.24 11.95 5.97
N HIS A 16 -5.05 11.98 7.04
CA HIS A 16 -4.98 13.04 8.06
C HIS A 16 -4.42 12.56 9.41
N ASP A 17 -4.48 11.28 9.74
CA ASP A 17 -4.19 10.78 11.09
C ASP A 17 -3.55 9.39 11.15
N VAL A 18 -3.32 8.73 10.01
CA VAL A 18 -2.64 7.42 10.00
C VAL A 18 -1.15 7.67 9.88
N SER A 19 -0.39 7.32 10.92
CA SER A 19 1.07 7.37 10.87
C SER A 19 1.66 5.98 10.77
N VAL A 20 2.54 5.77 9.79
CA VAL A 20 3.32 4.55 9.62
C VAL A 20 4.80 4.87 9.84
N THR A 21 5.45 4.18 10.75
CA THR A 21 6.87 4.39 11.06
C THR A 21 7.64 3.08 10.93
N VAL A 22 8.78 3.11 10.25
CA VAL A 22 9.70 1.98 10.22
C VAL A 22 10.46 1.95 11.53
N LEU A 23 10.19 0.98 12.40
CA LEU A 23 10.90 0.87 13.68
C LEU A 23 12.22 0.12 13.54
N GLN A 24 12.24 -0.95 12.74
CA GLN A 24 13.42 -1.79 12.57
C GLN A 24 13.37 -2.53 11.23
N ILE A 25 14.53 -2.63 10.57
CA ILE A 25 14.74 -3.43 9.37
C ILE A 25 15.66 -4.59 9.74
N ARG A 26 15.17 -5.82 9.58
CA ARG A 26 15.95 -7.06 9.63
C ARG A 26 16.00 -7.65 8.23
N SER A 27 16.91 -8.60 8.00
CA SER A 27 17.18 -9.16 6.66
C SER A 27 15.93 -9.54 5.85
N GLN A 28 14.89 -10.07 6.47
CA GLN A 28 13.63 -10.47 5.79
C GLN A 28 12.37 -9.89 6.44
N HIS A 29 12.51 -9.14 7.53
CA HIS A 29 11.37 -8.66 8.32
C HIS A 29 11.54 -7.19 8.61
N VAL A 30 10.45 -6.44 8.48
CA VAL A 30 10.39 -5.03 8.87
C VAL A 30 9.38 -4.90 10.00
N ARG A 31 9.80 -4.29 11.10
CA ARG A 31 8.87 -3.90 12.17
C ARG A 31 8.33 -2.52 11.85
N LEU A 32 7.02 -2.43 11.71
CA LEU A 32 6.30 -1.17 11.50
C LEU A 32 5.51 -0.82 12.76
N ALA A 33 5.48 0.46 13.11
CA ALA A 33 4.46 1.02 13.98
C ALA A 33 3.37 1.64 13.11
N ILE A 34 2.12 1.32 13.40
CA ILE A 34 0.96 1.92 12.76
C ILE A 34 0.12 2.53 13.87
N ALA A 35 -0.13 3.83 13.82
CA ALA A 35 -1.03 4.51 14.74
C ALA A 35 -2.19 5.12 13.94
N CYS A 36 -3.40 4.85 14.41
CA CYS A 36 -4.63 5.43 13.89
C CYS A 36 -5.54 5.79 15.08
N PRO A 37 -5.52 7.04 15.55
CA PRO A 37 -6.19 7.42 16.79
C PRO A 37 -7.72 7.37 16.72
N ARG A 38 -8.30 7.41 15.50
CA ARG A 38 -9.75 7.39 15.28
C ARG A 38 -10.34 6.00 15.06
N LEU A 39 -9.52 4.95 15.05
CA LEU A 39 -9.94 3.55 14.91
C LEU A 39 -9.55 2.75 16.15
N THR A 40 -10.51 2.04 16.75
CA THR A 40 -10.25 1.15 17.89
C THR A 40 -10.92 -0.21 17.63
N PRO A 41 -10.15 -1.32 17.57
CA PRO A 41 -8.69 -1.38 17.70
C PRO A 41 -7.97 -0.69 16.52
N ALA A 42 -6.78 -0.14 16.77
CA ALA A 42 -6.01 0.60 15.76
C ALA A 42 -5.48 -0.28 14.61
N TYR A 43 -5.58 -1.61 14.74
CA TYR A 43 -5.27 -2.58 13.69
C TYR A 43 -6.23 -3.79 13.75
N TRP A 44 -6.50 -4.38 12.59
CA TRP A 44 -7.06 -5.72 12.43
C TRP A 44 -5.97 -6.58 11.79
N GLU A 45 -5.65 -7.73 12.39
CA GLU A 45 -4.78 -8.73 11.75
C GLU A 45 -5.65 -9.59 10.84
N GLU A 46 -5.73 -9.21 9.57
CA GLU A 46 -6.27 -10.06 8.51
C GLU A 46 -5.23 -10.18 7.41
N THR A 47 -5.01 -11.40 6.91
CA THR A 47 -4.16 -11.61 5.73
C THR A 47 -4.91 -11.10 4.51
N LEU A 48 -4.66 -9.85 4.13
CA LEU A 48 -5.23 -9.28 2.91
C LEU A 48 -4.33 -9.63 1.72
N PHE A 49 -4.86 -10.42 0.79
CA PHE A 49 -4.22 -10.63 -0.49
C PHE A 49 -4.59 -9.48 -1.42
N TRP A 50 -3.62 -8.64 -1.79
CA TRP A 50 -3.82 -7.72 -2.90
C TRP A 50 -3.94 -8.52 -4.19
N ARG A 51 -5.16 -8.60 -4.73
CA ARG A 51 -5.40 -9.04 -6.10
C ARG A 51 -5.47 -7.77 -6.93
N ALA A 52 -4.56 -7.61 -7.90
CA ALA A 52 -4.76 -6.61 -8.93
C ALA A 52 -6.09 -6.94 -9.61
N GLU A 53 -7.08 -6.07 -9.47
CA GLU A 53 -8.29 -6.10 -10.28
C GLU A 53 -7.83 -6.11 -11.74
N SER A 54 -8.40 -7.02 -12.54
CA SER A 54 -7.98 -7.31 -13.91
C SER A 54 -7.66 -6.03 -14.66
N ASP A 55 -6.49 -6.00 -15.28
CA ASP A 55 -6.21 -5.12 -16.40
C ASP A 55 -7.26 -5.48 -17.47
N GLU A 56 -8.45 -4.87 -17.45
CA GLU A 56 -9.36 -4.96 -18.59
C GLU A 56 -8.70 -4.11 -19.68
N PRO A 57 -8.14 -4.73 -20.76
CA PRO A 57 -7.72 -3.95 -21.89
C PRO A 57 -8.97 -3.24 -22.42
N SER A 58 -8.96 -1.90 -22.39
CA SER A 58 -10.01 -1.12 -23.01
C SER A 58 -10.18 -1.57 -24.47
N ASP A 59 -11.40 -1.94 -24.85
CA ASP A 59 -11.88 -2.40 -26.17
C ASP A 59 -11.70 -1.35 -27.32
N LEU A 60 -10.59 -0.61 -27.36
CA LEU A 60 -10.34 0.47 -28.32
C LEU A 60 -9.14 0.24 -29.25
N GLU A 61 -8.46 -0.91 -29.19
CA GLU A 61 -7.38 -1.27 -30.15
C GLU A 61 -7.77 -2.39 -31.13
N LEU A 62 -8.97 -2.33 -31.72
CA LEU A 62 -9.36 -3.22 -32.84
C LEU A 62 -9.96 -2.50 -34.05
N SER A 63 -9.92 -1.16 -34.13
CA SER A 63 -10.48 -0.41 -35.27
C SER A 63 -9.48 0.05 -36.34
N VAL A 64 -8.17 -0.22 -36.21
CA VAL A 64 -7.17 0.24 -37.19
C VAL A 64 -6.65 -0.87 -38.11
N ALA A 65 -7.20 -2.09 -38.03
CA ALA A 65 -6.86 -3.18 -38.93
C ALA A 65 -8.10 -3.69 -39.68
N GLY A 66 -8.66 -2.86 -40.55
CA GLY A 66 -9.67 -3.31 -41.50
C GLY A 66 -10.53 -2.22 -42.11
N SER A 67 -9.99 -1.47 -43.07
CA SER A 67 -10.62 -1.05 -44.34
C SER A 67 -9.65 -0.23 -45.17
#